data_AF-A0A182RL93-F1
#
_entry.id   AF-A0A182RL93-F1
#
_cell.length_a   1.000
_cell.length_b   1.000
_cell.length_c   1.000
_cell.angle_alpha   90.00
_cell.angle_beta   90.00
_cell.angle_gamma   90.00
#
_symmetry.space_group_name_H-M   'P 1'
#
loop_
_entity.id
_entity.type
_entity.pdbx_description
1 polymer ?
#
loop_
_entity_poly.entity_id
_entity_poly.type
_entity_poly.pdbx_seq_one_letter_code
_entity_poly.pdbx_strand_id
1 'polypeptide(L)'
;MTARCKKRRSKNKAIRRAKNKVKEVKKLKKMLGFIEEDTGEGNLLDKLKDITEQKKNEQELELLKKEALEEVVKKETKEIIDHEKYVTVVHPRTKVAHVYNVKTKQDQFGQYPIWYNPRKARRKKLLQEGKITKRMQFRGKRNHFIDRTCNWKALLDK
;
A
#
# COMPACT_ATOMS: atom_id res chain seq x y z
N MET A 1 -59.08 -28.56 -23.67
CA MET A 1 -57.94 -29.32 -23.08
C MET A 1 -58.24 -29.60 -21.61
N THR A 2 -58.28 -30.85 -21.16
CA THR A 2 -58.54 -31.18 -19.75
C THR A 2 -57.24 -31.39 -18.95
N ALA A 3 -57.29 -31.20 -17.62
CA ALA A 3 -56.13 -31.35 -16.72
C ALA A 3 -55.47 -32.74 -16.82
N ARG A 4 -56.25 -33.78 -17.14
CA ARG A 4 -55.78 -35.15 -17.39
C ARG A 4 -54.79 -35.22 -18.56
N CYS A 5 -55.03 -34.46 -19.63
CA CYS A 5 -54.16 -34.40 -20.81
C CYS A 5 -52.82 -33.70 -20.52
N LYS A 6 -52.79 -32.68 -19.65
CA LYS A 6 -51.57 -31.94 -19.27
C LYS A 6 -50.59 -32.81 -18.46
N LYS A 7 -51.11 -33.59 -17.50
CA LYS A 7 -50.30 -34.53 -16.70
C LYS A 7 -49.62 -35.58 -17.58
N ARG A 8 -50.34 -36.17 -18.55
CA ARG A 8 -49.78 -37.16 -19.49
C ARG A 8 -48.65 -36.57 -20.35
N ARG A 9 -48.80 -35.34 -20.86
CA ARG A 9 -47.74 -34.67 -21.63
C ARG A 9 -46.48 -34.39 -20.79
N SER A 10 -46.64 -33.96 -19.54
CA SER A 10 -45.49 -33.70 -18.65
C SER A 10 -44.69 -34.98 -18.37
N LYS A 11 -45.38 -36.09 -18.05
CA LYS A 11 -44.75 -37.41 -17.88
C LYS A 11 -43.95 -37.81 -19.13
N ASN A 12 -44.54 -37.66 -20.31
CA ASN A 12 -43.84 -37.97 -21.57
C ASN A 12 -42.61 -37.08 -21.82
N LYS A 13 -42.66 -35.79 -21.43
CA LYS A 13 -41.50 -34.87 -21.56
C LYS A 13 -40.38 -35.26 -20.60
N ALA A 14 -40.69 -35.66 -19.36
CA ALA A 14 -39.71 -36.13 -18.39
C ALA A 14 -38.99 -37.40 -18.87
N ILE A 15 -39.73 -38.37 -19.41
CA ILE A 15 -39.17 -39.59 -19.99
C ILE A 15 -38.23 -39.26 -21.15
N ARG A 16 -38.60 -38.33 -22.04
CA ARG A 16 -37.72 -37.89 -23.14
C ARG A 16 -36.44 -37.24 -22.62
N ARG A 17 -36.51 -36.38 -21.60
CA ARG A 17 -35.32 -35.75 -21.00
C ARG A 17 -34.38 -36.77 -20.36
N ALA A 18 -34.91 -37.74 -19.61
CA ALA A 18 -34.09 -38.79 -19.01
C ALA A 18 -33.36 -39.62 -20.09
N LYS A 19 -34.08 -40.00 -21.16
CA LYS A 19 -33.50 -40.72 -22.30
C LYS A 19 -32.41 -39.91 -23.01
N ASN A 20 -32.65 -38.61 -23.21
CA ASN A 20 -31.69 -37.73 -23.87
C ASN A 20 -30.48 -37.44 -23.00
N LYS A 21 -30.64 -37.28 -21.67
CA LYS A 21 -29.55 -37.01 -20.74
C LYS A 21 -28.43 -38.04 -20.87
N VAL A 22 -28.77 -39.33 -20.90
CA VAL A 22 -27.77 -40.41 -21.04
C VAL A 22 -27.05 -40.36 -22.39
N LYS A 23 -27.79 -40.13 -23.48
CA LYS A 23 -27.23 -40.06 -24.84
C LYS A 23 -26.35 -38.82 -25.04
N GLU A 24 -26.81 -37.67 -24.57
CA GLU A 24 -26.11 -36.39 -24.64
C GLU A 24 -24.86 -36.44 -23.76
N VAL A 25 -24.94 -36.94 -22.53
CA VAL A 25 -23.76 -37.12 -21.66
C VAL A 25 -22.75 -38.08 -22.29
N LYS A 26 -23.20 -39.20 -22.88
CA LYS A 26 -22.29 -40.13 -23.58
C LYS A 26 -21.62 -39.46 -24.79
N LYS A 27 -22.36 -38.69 -25.58
CA LYS A 27 -21.81 -37.94 -26.72
C LYS A 27 -20.81 -36.88 -26.25
N LEU A 28 -21.15 -36.13 -25.20
CA LEU A 28 -20.27 -35.12 -24.60
C LEU A 28 -18.98 -35.75 -24.05
N LYS A 29 -19.09 -36.82 -23.25
CA LYS A 29 -17.93 -37.57 -22.73
C LYS A 29 -17.05 -38.11 -23.84
N LYS A 30 -17.63 -38.60 -24.95
CA LYS A 30 -16.87 -39.05 -26.13
C LYS A 30 -16.20 -37.89 -26.86
N MET A 31 -16.88 -36.75 -27.05
CA MET A 31 -16.27 -35.55 -27.63
C MET A 31 -15.15 -34.98 -26.74
N LEU A 32 -15.24 -35.18 -25.42
CA LEU A 32 -14.25 -34.73 -24.44
C LEU A 32 -13.16 -35.78 -24.15
N GLY A 33 -13.30 -37.04 -24.61
CA GLY A 33 -12.25 -38.08 -24.52
C GLY A 33 -12.16 -38.90 -23.22
N PHE A 34 -13.14 -38.83 -22.31
CA PHE A 34 -13.02 -39.39 -20.94
C PHE A 34 -13.59 -40.82 -20.73
N ILE A 35 -13.18 -41.89 -21.45
CA ILE A 35 -13.89 -43.19 -21.37
C ILE A 35 -13.15 -44.39 -20.73
N GLU A 36 -11.84 -44.45 -20.51
CA GLU A 36 -11.20 -45.76 -20.17
C GLU A 36 -10.22 -45.82 -18.97
N GLU A 37 -10.42 -45.09 -17.86
CA GLU A 37 -9.46 -45.17 -16.73
C GLU A 37 -9.99 -45.72 -15.39
N ASP A 38 -11.29 -46.00 -15.23
CA ASP A 38 -11.83 -46.22 -13.87
C ASP A 38 -12.10 -47.69 -13.46
N THR A 39 -11.89 -48.70 -14.32
CA THR A 39 -12.38 -50.07 -14.04
C THR A 39 -11.35 -51.11 -13.61
N GLY A 40 -10.11 -50.77 -13.31
CA GLY A 40 -9.14 -51.78 -12.88
C GLY A 40 -7.97 -51.22 -12.08
N GLU A 41 -7.81 -51.77 -10.88
CA GLU A 41 -6.59 -51.76 -10.06
C GLU A 41 -6.36 -50.55 -9.15
N GLY A 42 -6.69 -50.74 -7.88
CA GLY A 42 -6.06 -49.99 -6.80
C GLY A 42 -4.54 -50.18 -6.84
N ASN A 43 -3.82 -49.06 -7.01
CA ASN A 43 -2.40 -48.82 -6.73
C ASN A 43 -1.97 -47.42 -7.23
N LEU A 44 -2.80 -46.74 -8.03
CA LEU A 44 -2.59 -45.36 -8.49
C LEU A 44 -3.14 -44.31 -7.50
N LEU A 45 -4.35 -44.52 -6.97
CA LEU A 45 -5.03 -43.54 -6.13
C LEU A 45 -4.31 -43.24 -4.81
N ASP A 46 -3.70 -44.23 -4.17
CA ASP A 46 -2.99 -44.00 -2.90
C ASP A 46 -1.60 -43.38 -3.12
N LYS A 47 -0.89 -43.77 -4.19
CA LYS A 47 0.32 -43.04 -4.62
C LYS A 47 0.00 -41.61 -5.05
N LEU A 48 -1.14 -41.39 -5.69
CA LEU A 48 -1.61 -40.04 -6.02
C LEU A 48 -1.94 -39.24 -4.77
N LYS A 49 -2.53 -39.85 -3.73
CA LYS A 49 -2.77 -39.17 -2.45
C LYS A 49 -1.46 -38.77 -1.78
N ASP A 50 -0.49 -39.67 -1.67
CA ASP A 50 0.83 -39.37 -1.09
C ASP A 50 1.57 -38.27 -1.89
N ILE A 51 1.54 -38.34 -3.23
CA ILE A 51 2.09 -37.30 -4.10
C ILE A 51 1.34 -35.98 -3.92
N THR A 52 0.01 -36.00 -3.73
CA THR A 52 -0.76 -34.78 -3.50
C THR A 52 -0.48 -34.18 -2.13
N GLU A 53 -0.23 -34.97 -1.10
CA GLU A 53 0.14 -34.49 0.23
C GLU A 53 1.55 -33.88 0.23
N GLN A 54 2.51 -34.53 -0.42
CA GLN A 54 3.85 -33.97 -0.62
C GLN A 54 3.81 -32.66 -1.40
N LYS A 55 3.07 -32.61 -2.52
CA LYS A 55 2.91 -31.39 -3.30
C LYS A 55 2.21 -30.27 -2.53
N LYS A 56 1.24 -30.59 -1.67
CA LYS A 56 0.60 -29.59 -0.80
C LYS A 56 1.60 -29.00 0.19
N ASN A 57 2.40 -29.85 0.84
CA ASN A 57 3.43 -29.39 1.78
C ASN A 57 4.49 -28.54 1.07
N GLU A 58 4.92 -28.93 -0.13
CA GLU A 58 5.84 -28.14 -0.96
C GLU A 58 5.24 -26.78 -1.36
N GLN A 59 3.96 -26.76 -1.77
CA GLN A 59 3.24 -25.53 -2.09
C GLN A 59 3.10 -24.61 -0.88
N GLU A 60 2.76 -25.16 0.29
CA GLU A 60 2.67 -24.39 1.54
C GLU A 60 4.04 -23.81 1.93
N LEU A 61 5.12 -24.59 1.79
CA LEU A 61 6.49 -24.11 2.03
C LEU A 61 6.91 -23.03 1.02
N GLU A 62 6.55 -23.16 -0.25
CA GLU A 62 6.80 -22.13 -1.25
C GLU A 62 6.02 -20.84 -0.97
N LEU A 63 4.75 -20.95 -0.55
CA LEU A 63 3.94 -19.81 -0.16
C LEU A 63 4.56 -19.10 1.05
N LEU A 64 4.94 -19.84 2.09
CA LEU A 64 5.62 -19.28 3.26
C LEU A 64 6.94 -18.58 2.89
N LYS A 65 7.73 -19.16 1.98
CA LYS A 65 8.96 -18.52 1.48
C LYS A 65 8.66 -17.23 0.72
N LYS A 66 7.62 -17.21 -0.13
CA LYS A 66 7.19 -16.02 -0.88
C LYS A 66 6.69 -14.94 0.07
N GLU A 67 5.86 -15.30 1.05
CA GLU A 67 5.35 -14.38 2.08
C GLU A 67 6.48 -13.77 2.91
N ALA A 68 7.45 -14.59 3.34
CA ALA A 68 8.62 -14.12 4.08
C ALA A 68 9.47 -13.15 3.23
N LEU A 69 9.74 -13.49 1.96
CA LEU A 69 10.46 -12.60 1.04
C LEU A 69 9.70 -11.30 0.81
N GLU A 70 8.38 -11.36 0.60
CA GLU A 70 7.55 -10.16 0.47
C GLU A 70 7.58 -9.30 1.74
N GLU A 71 7.59 -9.91 2.92
CA GLU A 71 7.66 -9.17 4.18
C GLU A 71 9.01 -8.47 4.34
N VAL A 72 10.11 -9.13 3.97
CA VAL A 72 11.45 -8.54 3.94
C VAL A 72 11.49 -7.36 2.96
N VAL A 73 11.02 -7.56 1.73
CA VAL A 73 10.95 -6.49 0.72
C VAL A 73 10.05 -5.34 1.19
N LYS A 74 8.91 -5.62 1.84
CA LYS A 74 8.03 -4.57 2.41
C LYS A 74 8.72 -3.80 3.54
N LYS A 75 9.54 -4.45 4.37
CA LYS A 75 10.31 -3.77 5.43
C LYS A 75 11.38 -2.87 4.83
N GLU A 76 12.18 -3.40 3.90
CA GLU A 76 13.24 -2.63 3.22
C GLU A 76 12.65 -1.45 2.42
N THR A 77 11.55 -1.67 1.69
CA THR A 77 10.91 -0.60 0.93
C THR A 77 10.25 0.45 1.82
N LYS A 78 9.68 0.09 2.98
CA LYS A 78 9.11 1.07 3.94
C LYS A 78 10.15 2.07 4.43
N GLU A 79 11.39 1.66 4.61
CA GLU A 79 12.48 2.57 5.01
C GLU A 79 12.88 3.52 3.88
N ILE A 80 12.63 3.14 2.62
CA ILE A 80 12.98 3.92 1.41
C ILE A 80 11.81 4.82 0.95
N ILE A 81 10.57 4.58 1.39
CA ILE A 81 9.44 5.43 1.00
C ILE A 81 9.59 6.82 1.65
N ASP A 82 10.14 7.76 0.89
CA ASP A 82 10.17 9.18 1.22
C ASP A 82 8.73 9.66 1.51
N HIS A 83 8.43 9.91 2.78
CA HIS A 83 7.14 10.44 3.25
C HIS A 83 6.89 11.90 2.85
N GLU A 84 7.65 12.42 1.90
CA GLU A 84 7.57 13.81 1.47
C GLU A 84 6.31 14.01 0.63
N LYS A 85 5.44 14.92 1.11
CA LYS A 85 4.23 15.31 0.40
C LYS A 85 4.58 16.44 -0.57
N TYR A 86 4.14 16.29 -1.81
CA TYR A 86 4.37 17.26 -2.87
C TYR A 86 3.05 17.87 -3.35
N VAL A 87 3.07 19.15 -3.72
CA VAL A 87 1.94 19.90 -4.27
C VAL A 87 2.33 20.47 -5.62
N THR A 88 1.62 20.05 -6.66
CA THR A 88 1.80 20.55 -8.02
C THR A 88 1.00 21.84 -8.21
N VAL A 89 1.69 22.90 -8.64
CA VAL A 89 1.08 24.19 -8.98
C VAL A 89 1.41 24.51 -10.43
N VAL A 90 0.38 24.67 -11.25
CA VAL A 90 0.53 25.03 -12.66
C VAL A 90 0.35 26.54 -12.82
N HIS A 91 1.32 27.20 -13.46
CA HIS A 91 1.19 28.62 -13.75
C HIS A 91 0.14 28.85 -14.85
N PRO A 92 -0.88 29.72 -14.65
CA PRO A 92 -2.01 29.85 -15.58
C PRO A 92 -1.64 30.39 -16.98
N ARG A 93 -0.51 31.12 -17.12
CA ARG A 93 -0.09 31.74 -18.39
C ARG A 93 0.94 30.89 -19.13
N THR A 94 2.00 30.48 -18.44
CA THR A 94 3.10 29.71 -19.05
C THR A 94 2.82 28.21 -19.10
N LYS A 95 1.78 27.73 -18.40
CA LYS A 95 1.42 26.31 -18.25
C LYS A 95 2.54 25.42 -17.67
N VAL A 96 3.60 26.03 -17.16
CA VAL A 96 4.70 25.33 -16.47
C VAL A 96 4.20 24.82 -15.12
N ALA A 97 4.43 23.54 -14.86
CA ALA A 97 4.11 22.90 -13.59
C ALA A 97 5.34 22.95 -12.67
N HIS A 98 5.15 23.48 -11.47
CA HIS A 98 6.14 23.46 -10.40
C HIS A 98 5.66 22.50 -9.32
N VAL A 99 6.57 21.67 -8.78
CA VAL A 99 6.25 20.63 -7.80
C VAL A 99 6.92 20.99 -6.48
N TYR A 100 6.14 21.58 -5.58
CA TYR A 100 6.65 22.08 -4.31
C TYR A 100 6.54 21.01 -3.21
N ASN A 101 7.61 20.80 -2.46
CA ASN A 101 7.57 20.01 -1.23
C ASN A 101 6.81 20.79 -0.14
N VAL A 102 5.83 20.16 0.52
CA VAL A 102 4.95 20.80 1.52
C VAL A 102 5.72 21.30 2.75
N LYS A 103 6.77 20.59 3.16
CA LYS A 103 7.57 20.89 4.35
C LYS A 103 8.55 22.03 4.08
N THR A 104 9.33 21.93 3.01
CA THR A 104 10.38 22.92 2.68
C THR A 104 9.81 24.12 1.93
N LYS A 105 8.67 23.96 1.25
CA LYS A 105 8.04 24.91 0.31
C LYS A 105 8.94 25.24 -0.88
N GLN A 106 9.89 24.37 -1.19
CA GLN A 106 10.79 24.52 -2.33
C GLN A 106 10.35 23.62 -3.47
N ASP A 107 10.56 24.10 -4.69
CA ASP A 107 10.40 23.33 -5.92
C ASP A 107 11.63 22.43 -6.16
N GLN A 108 11.57 21.61 -7.21
CA GLN A 108 12.65 20.75 -7.71
C GLN A 108 13.98 21.52 -7.93
N PHE A 109 13.90 22.81 -8.25
CA PHE A 109 15.05 23.69 -8.47
C PHE A 109 15.51 24.45 -7.21
N GLY A 110 14.96 24.13 -6.02
CA GLY A 110 15.25 24.83 -4.77
C GLY A 110 14.64 26.23 -4.67
N GLN A 111 13.86 26.65 -5.66
CA GLN A 111 13.18 27.94 -5.70
C GLN A 111 11.90 27.91 -4.85
N TYR A 112 11.55 29.05 -4.28
CA TYR A 112 10.32 29.22 -3.51
C TYR A 112 9.19 29.75 -4.39
N PRO A 113 7.92 29.45 -4.06
CA PRO A 113 6.77 30.09 -4.70
C PRO A 113 6.87 31.61 -4.62
N ILE A 114 6.38 32.30 -5.65
CA ILE A 114 6.48 33.78 -5.77
C ILE A 114 5.84 34.51 -4.57
N TRP A 115 4.77 33.96 -4.01
CA TRP A 115 4.08 34.51 -2.84
C TRP A 115 4.80 34.21 -1.51
N TYR A 116 5.78 33.31 -1.49
CA TYR A 116 6.54 32.96 -0.30
C TYR A 116 7.81 33.80 -0.18
N ASN A 117 7.98 34.49 0.94
CA ASN A 117 9.17 35.30 1.21
C ASN A 117 10.13 34.57 2.17
N PRO A 118 11.21 33.94 1.67
CA PRO A 118 12.11 33.13 2.50
C PRO A 118 12.86 33.95 3.54
N ARG A 119 13.19 35.22 3.24
CA ARG A 119 13.87 36.12 4.19
C ARG A 119 12.98 36.42 5.40
N LYS A 120 11.69 36.68 5.18
CA LYS A 120 10.72 36.92 6.27
C LYS A 120 10.50 35.66 7.11
N ALA A 121 10.37 34.49 6.48
CA ALA A 121 10.20 33.22 7.19
C ALA A 121 11.43 32.87 8.04
N ARG A 122 12.63 33.00 7.48
CA ARG A 122 13.89 32.82 8.21
C ARG A 122 13.98 33.75 9.41
N ARG A 123 13.61 35.03 9.26
CA ARG A 123 13.60 35.99 10.36
C ARG A 123 12.62 35.61 11.46
N LYS A 124 11.41 35.14 11.12
CA LYS A 124 10.44 34.64 12.10
C LYS A 124 10.99 33.44 12.88
N LYS A 125 11.64 32.49 12.19
CA LYS A 125 12.26 31.31 12.81
C LYS A 125 13.35 31.72 13.82
N LEU A 126 14.27 32.59 13.40
CA LEU A 126 15.33 33.10 14.29
C LEU A 126 14.80 33.88 15.50
N LEU A 127 13.65 34.53 15.36
CA LEU A 127 12.97 35.22 16.45
C LEU A 127 12.32 34.23 17.43
N GLN A 128 11.71 33.15 16.93
CA GLN A 128 11.21 32.06 17.78
C GLN A 128 12.34 31.34 18.52
N GLU A 129 13.47 31.13 17.84
CA GLU A 129 14.68 30.54 18.42
C GLU A 129 15.42 31.50 19.38
N GLY A 130 14.96 32.75 19.55
CA GLY A 130 15.60 33.74 20.43
C GLY A 130 16.95 34.27 19.94
N LYS A 131 17.42 33.84 18.77
CA LYS A 131 18.70 34.27 18.15
C LYS A 131 18.64 35.71 17.64
N ILE A 132 17.45 36.23 17.41
CA ILE A 132 17.22 37.64 17.09
C ILE A 132 16.27 38.21 18.14
N THR A 133 16.75 39.18 18.90
CA THR A 133 15.89 39.99 19.77
C THR A 133 15.05 40.92 18.89
N LYS A 134 13.76 41.06 19.20
CA LYS A 134 13.01 42.22 18.70
C LYS A 134 13.76 43.43 19.24
N ARG A 135 14.37 44.25 18.38
CA ARG A 135 14.87 45.57 18.78
C ARG A 135 13.65 46.42 19.17
N MET A 136 13.09 46.17 20.35
CA MET A 136 12.26 47.16 21.01
C MET A 136 13.26 48.23 21.43
N GLN A 137 13.16 49.41 20.83
CA GLN A 137 13.96 50.56 21.24
C GLN A 137 13.52 50.90 22.67
N PHE A 138 14.22 50.35 23.67
CA PHE A 138 13.88 50.58 25.06
C PHE A 138 14.35 51.99 25.45
N ARG A 139 13.38 52.87 25.75
CA ARG A 139 13.61 54.25 26.18
C ARG A 139 13.78 54.28 27.70
N GLY A 140 15.00 54.13 28.23
CA GLY A 140 15.25 54.23 29.69
C GLY A 140 16.71 54.00 30.13
N LYS A 141 17.14 54.67 31.22
CA LYS A 141 18.54 54.72 31.73
C LYS A 141 19.00 53.35 32.29
N ARG A 142 20.21 52.91 31.87
CA ARG A 142 20.88 51.65 32.20
C ARG A 142 21.40 51.62 33.65
N ASN A 143 21.08 50.58 34.42
CA ASN A 143 21.86 50.20 35.60
C ASN A 143 22.76 49.01 35.26
N HIS A 144 23.93 48.97 35.89
CA HIS A 144 25.16 48.38 35.36
C HIS A 144 25.20 46.84 35.29
N PHE A 145 25.98 46.41 34.30
CA PHE A 145 26.24 45.10 33.72
C PHE A 145 26.73 44.04 34.74
N ILE A 146 25.94 42.99 34.98
CA ILE A 146 26.50 41.71 35.43
C ILE A 146 26.89 40.97 34.15
N ASP A 147 28.18 41.00 33.82
CA ASP A 147 28.68 40.32 32.65
C ASP A 147 28.95 38.84 32.95
N ARG A 148 28.78 37.96 31.95
CA ARG A 148 28.92 36.49 32.11
C ARG A 148 30.32 36.04 32.54
N THR A 149 31.30 36.93 32.48
CA THR A 149 32.71 36.67 32.79
C THR A 149 33.10 36.99 34.24
N CYS A 150 32.21 37.53 35.07
CA CYS A 150 32.53 37.84 36.46
C CYS A 150 32.65 36.56 37.31
N ASN A 151 33.86 36.25 37.79
CA ASN A 151 34.17 35.09 38.64
C ASN A 151 33.90 35.37 40.14
N TRP A 152 32.66 35.75 40.46
CA TRP A 152 32.25 36.04 41.85
C TRP A 152 32.28 34.81 42.77
N LYS A 153 32.26 33.60 42.20
CA LYS A 153 32.37 32.33 42.95
C LYS A 153 33.73 32.14 43.63
N ALA A 154 34.81 32.69 43.07
CA ALA A 154 36.14 32.58 43.68
C ALA A 154 36.29 33.35 45.00
N LEU A 155 35.33 34.23 45.32
CA LEU A 155 35.34 35.02 46.56
C LEU A 155 34.60 34.34 47.73
N LEU A 156 34.02 33.15 47.51
CA LEU A 156 33.17 32.47 48.51
C LEU A 156 33.85 31.30 49.25
N ASP A 157 35.02 30.82 48.79
CA ASP A 157 35.75 29.76 49.49
C ASP A 157 36.73 30.35 50.51
N LYS A 158 36.33 30.34 51.79
CA LYS A 158 37.18 30.48 52.98
C LYS A 158 36.71 29.52 54.07
#